data_AF-A0A513ZRY3-F1
#
_entry.id   AF-A0A513ZRY3-F1
#
_cell.length_a   1.000
_cell.length_b   1.000
_cell.length_c   1.000
_cell.angle_alpha   90.00
_cell.angle_beta   90.00
_cell.angle_gamma   90.00
#
_symmetry.space_group_name_H-M   'P 1'
#
loop_
_entity.id
_entity.type
_entity.pdbx_description
1 polymer ?
#
loop_
_entity_poly.entity_id
_entity_poly.type
_entity_poly.pdbx_seq_one_letter_code
_entity_poly.pdbx_strand_id
1 'polypeptide(L)'
;GSAVAGALGGFNAHAGNIVSAVFIATGQDPAQNVESSHCITMMEAVNGGKDLHVSVTMPSIEVGTVGGGTQLASQSACLDLLGVKGANLESPGANARLLASIIAGSVLAGELSLMSALAAGQLVKSHMKYNRSSRDMSKVAAA
;
A
#
# COMPACT_ATOMS: atom_id res chain seq x y z
N GLY A 1 -2.76 -15.19 13.50
CA GLY A 1 -2.64 -15.45 12.05
C GLY A 1 -1.19 -15.62 11.67
N SER A 2 -0.49 -14.52 11.37
CA SER A 2 0.89 -14.52 10.86
C SER A 2 1.89 -15.34 11.67
N ALA A 3 1.87 -15.26 13.02
CA ALA A 3 2.75 -16.06 13.87
C ALA A 3 2.55 -17.58 13.70
N VAL A 4 1.29 -18.03 13.60
CA VAL A 4 0.96 -19.45 13.38
C VAL A 4 1.37 -19.90 11.97
N ALA A 5 1.28 -19.00 10.99
CA ALA A 5 1.72 -19.25 9.62
C ALA A 5 3.26 -19.24 9.46
N GLY A 6 4.03 -18.89 10.49
CA GLY A 6 5.49 -18.77 10.41
C GLY A 6 5.96 -17.59 9.57
N ALA A 7 5.15 -16.53 9.46
CA ALA A 7 5.52 -15.35 8.68
C ALA A 7 6.66 -14.56 9.36
N LEU A 8 7.64 -14.14 8.56
CA LEU A 8 8.69 -13.19 8.94
C LEU A 8 8.41 -11.88 8.21
N GLY A 9 8.33 -10.76 8.92
CA GLY A 9 8.01 -9.43 8.35
C GLY A 9 6.55 -9.21 7.91
N GLY A 10 5.74 -10.26 7.77
CA GLY A 10 4.35 -10.22 7.31
C GLY A 10 3.28 -10.14 8.41
N PHE A 11 3.32 -9.12 9.27
CA PHE A 11 2.33 -8.89 10.34
C PHE A 11 1.34 -7.78 9.96
N ASN A 12 0.78 -7.89 8.76
CA ASN A 12 -0.15 -6.94 8.16
C ASN A 12 -1.22 -7.71 7.35
N ALA A 13 -2.23 -7.03 6.85
CA ALA A 13 -3.28 -7.63 6.04
C ALA A 13 -2.92 -7.66 4.55
N HIS A 14 -2.50 -6.53 3.96
CA HIS A 14 -2.21 -6.42 2.53
C HIS A 14 -1.20 -5.32 2.16
N ALA A 15 -0.22 -5.02 3.01
CA ALA A 15 0.78 -3.98 2.72
C ALA A 15 1.43 -4.15 1.32
N GLY A 16 1.71 -5.38 0.91
CA GLY A 16 2.27 -5.69 -0.42
C GLY A 16 1.41 -5.23 -1.60
N ASN A 17 0.09 -5.19 -1.47
CA ASN A 17 -0.78 -4.66 -2.53
C ASN A 17 -0.54 -3.16 -2.74
N ILE A 18 -0.50 -2.41 -1.64
CA ILE A 18 -0.33 -0.96 -1.67
C ILE A 18 1.08 -0.59 -2.15
N VAL A 19 2.11 -1.25 -1.60
CA VAL A 19 3.50 -1.04 -2.01
C VAL A 19 3.67 -1.31 -3.50
N SER A 20 3.19 -2.46 -3.99
CA SER A 20 3.25 -2.79 -5.42
C SER A 20 2.57 -1.75 -6.30
N ALA A 21 1.37 -1.30 -5.91
CA ALA A 21 0.62 -0.30 -6.68
C ALA A 21 1.37 1.03 -6.78
N VAL A 22 1.89 1.53 -5.66
CA VAL A 22 2.67 2.78 -5.63
C VAL A 22 3.99 2.61 -6.38
N PHE A 23 4.68 1.47 -6.23
CA PHE A 23 5.94 1.18 -6.91
C PHE A 23 5.80 1.21 -8.42
N ILE A 24 4.80 0.50 -8.96
CA ILE A 24 4.53 0.46 -10.40
C ILE A 24 4.15 1.84 -10.92
N ALA A 25 3.31 2.57 -10.19
CA ALA A 25 2.87 3.91 -10.60
C ALA A 25 4.00 4.94 -10.59
N THR A 26 4.93 4.83 -9.64
CA THR A 26 6.00 5.83 -9.43
C THR A 26 7.37 5.39 -9.96
N GLY A 27 7.44 4.27 -10.67
CA GLY A 27 8.66 3.82 -11.36
C GLY A 27 9.75 3.25 -10.45
N GLN A 28 9.35 2.68 -9.33
CA GLN A 28 10.22 1.91 -8.44
C GLN A 28 10.43 0.49 -9.00
N ASP A 29 11.30 -0.29 -8.38
CA ASP A 29 11.49 -1.70 -8.73
C ASP A 29 10.42 -2.59 -8.07
N PRO A 30 9.44 -3.16 -8.81
CA PRO A 30 8.39 -3.98 -8.22
C PRO A 30 8.92 -5.27 -7.58
N ALA A 31 10.11 -5.75 -7.96
CA ALA A 31 10.72 -6.93 -7.35
C ALA A 31 11.13 -6.66 -5.88
N GLN A 32 11.46 -5.41 -5.55
CA GLN A 32 11.77 -5.00 -4.17
C GLN A 32 10.54 -5.01 -3.25
N ASN A 33 9.33 -5.23 -3.77
CA ASN A 33 8.14 -5.42 -2.93
C ASN A 33 8.30 -6.57 -1.92
N VAL A 34 9.16 -7.57 -2.20
CA VAL A 34 9.44 -8.67 -1.26
C VAL A 34 9.92 -8.14 0.10
N GLU A 35 10.84 -7.18 0.11
CA GLU A 35 11.42 -6.61 1.32
C GLU A 35 10.67 -5.33 1.74
N SER A 36 10.33 -4.48 0.78
CA SER A 36 9.63 -3.21 1.03
C SER A 36 8.22 -3.35 1.59
N SER A 37 7.59 -4.53 1.49
CA SER A 37 6.27 -4.80 2.08
C SER A 37 6.30 -5.37 3.49
N HIS A 38 7.48 -5.58 4.08
CA HIS A 38 7.59 -5.91 5.50
C HIS A 38 6.90 -4.83 6.34
N CYS A 39 5.89 -5.24 7.08
CA CYS A 39 5.02 -4.34 7.80
C CYS A 39 4.42 -5.03 9.01
N ILE A 40 4.44 -4.33 10.15
CA ILE A 40 3.68 -4.67 11.35
C ILE A 40 2.58 -3.63 11.50
N THR A 41 1.33 -4.07 11.46
CA THR A 41 0.14 -3.25 11.71
C THR A 41 -0.32 -3.45 13.15
N MET A 42 -0.39 -2.37 13.92
CA MET A 42 -0.86 -2.37 15.31
C MET A 42 -2.12 -1.52 15.44
N MET A 43 -3.11 -2.03 16.18
CA MET A 43 -4.40 -1.37 16.41
C MET A 43 -4.77 -1.48 17.89
N GLU A 44 -5.03 -0.35 18.53
CA GLU A 44 -5.28 -0.27 19.96
C GLU A 44 -6.45 0.67 20.26
N ALA A 45 -7.33 0.26 21.19
CA ALA A 45 -8.38 1.12 21.70
C ALA A 45 -7.77 2.17 22.64
N VAL A 46 -8.04 3.44 22.38
CA VAL A 46 -7.56 4.57 23.20
C VAL A 46 -8.73 5.42 23.67
N ASN A 47 -8.47 6.40 24.55
CA ASN A 47 -9.48 7.32 25.09
C ASN A 47 -10.71 6.60 25.70
N GLY A 48 -10.45 5.50 26.43
CA GLY A 48 -11.50 4.69 27.05
C GLY A 48 -12.32 3.86 26.04
N GLY A 49 -11.75 3.53 24.88
CA GLY A 49 -12.40 2.74 23.84
C GLY A 49 -13.28 3.54 22.88
N LYS A 50 -13.20 4.88 22.93
CA LYS A 50 -13.94 5.76 22.01
C LYS A 50 -13.22 5.97 20.69
N ASP A 51 -11.90 5.87 20.70
CA ASP A 51 -11.06 6.09 19.53
C ASP A 51 -10.16 4.87 19.28
N LEU A 52 -9.74 4.72 18.02
CA LEU A 52 -8.82 3.68 17.58
C LEU A 52 -7.49 4.31 17.19
N HIS A 53 -6.42 3.93 17.89
CA HIS A 53 -5.06 4.23 17.47
C HIS A 53 -4.59 3.14 16.49
N VAL A 54 -4.10 3.54 15.33
CA VAL A 54 -3.58 2.64 14.30
C VAL A 54 -2.19 3.10 13.92
N SER A 55 -1.27 2.14 13.83
CA SER A 55 0.08 2.40 13.35
C SER A 55 0.56 1.27 12.43
N VAL A 56 1.46 1.62 11.52
CA VAL A 56 2.21 0.66 10.72
C VAL A 56 3.70 0.94 10.91
N THR A 57 4.49 -0.12 11.03
CA THR A 57 5.96 -0.03 11.05
C THR A 57 6.52 -0.79 9.87
N MET A 58 7.20 -0.09 8.97
CA MET A 58 7.79 -0.62 7.75
C MET A 58 9.30 -0.36 7.74
N PRO A 59 10.13 -1.34 8.16
CA PRO A 59 11.54 -1.09 8.46
C PRO A 59 12.44 -1.02 7.22
N SER A 60 11.96 -1.46 6.06
CA SER A 60 12.80 -1.79 4.91
C SER A 60 12.22 -1.29 3.59
N ILE A 61 11.59 -0.11 3.56
CA ILE A 61 11.10 0.50 2.32
C ILE A 61 12.29 0.95 1.45
N GLU A 62 12.49 0.30 0.33
CA GLU A 62 13.53 0.63 -0.65
C GLU A 62 12.92 1.47 -1.77
N VAL A 63 13.25 2.76 -1.79
CA VAL A 63 12.60 3.70 -2.70
C VAL A 63 13.52 4.80 -3.16
N GLY A 64 13.31 5.29 -4.38
CA GLY A 64 14.07 6.37 -5.00
C GLY A 64 13.21 7.31 -5.84
N THR A 65 13.70 8.55 -6.00
CA THR A 65 13.02 9.58 -6.81
C THR A 65 13.86 10.00 -8.03
N VAL A 66 15.00 9.35 -8.24
CA VAL A 66 15.95 9.57 -9.34
C VAL A 66 16.48 8.23 -9.82
N GLY A 67 16.54 8.04 -11.14
CA GLY A 67 17.12 6.84 -11.76
C GLY A 67 16.10 5.74 -12.04
N GLY A 68 16.53 4.69 -12.75
CA GLY A 68 15.66 3.56 -13.10
C GLY A 68 14.38 4.00 -13.84
N GLY A 69 13.25 3.43 -13.42
CA GLY A 69 11.92 3.70 -14.00
C GLY A 69 11.37 5.09 -13.71
N THR A 70 11.93 5.84 -12.75
CA THR A 70 11.42 7.17 -12.36
C THR A 70 11.58 8.23 -13.46
N GLN A 71 12.40 7.94 -14.48
CA GLN A 71 12.65 8.83 -15.62
C GLN A 71 11.61 8.67 -16.74
N LEU A 72 10.81 7.60 -16.72
CA LEU A 72 9.76 7.39 -17.71
C LEU A 72 8.66 8.44 -17.52
N ALA A 73 8.11 8.94 -18.63
CA ALA A 73 7.19 10.08 -18.60
C ALA A 73 5.99 9.88 -17.67
N SER A 74 5.34 8.71 -17.73
CA SER A 74 4.17 8.40 -16.91
C SER A 74 4.51 8.32 -15.42
N GLN A 75 5.60 7.61 -15.08
CA GLN A 75 6.07 7.43 -13.70
C GLN A 75 6.55 8.76 -13.10
N SER A 76 7.26 9.57 -13.89
CA SER A 76 7.66 10.93 -13.49
C SER A 76 6.43 11.79 -13.19
N ALA A 77 5.38 11.73 -14.00
CA ALA A 77 4.15 12.48 -13.74
C ALA A 77 3.47 12.07 -12.43
N CYS A 78 3.50 10.79 -12.07
CA CYS A 78 3.02 10.32 -10.77
C CYS A 78 3.88 10.83 -9.60
N LEU A 79 5.20 10.87 -9.76
CA LEU A 79 6.11 11.46 -8.76
C LEU A 79 5.92 12.98 -8.63
N ASP A 80 5.64 13.68 -9.73
CA ASP A 80 5.35 15.11 -9.75
C ASP A 80 4.02 15.40 -9.03
N LEU A 81 2.98 14.56 -9.23
CA LEU A 81 1.71 14.65 -8.51
C LEU A 81 1.89 14.52 -6.98
N LEU A 82 2.83 13.69 -6.56
CA LEU A 82 3.20 13.52 -5.15
C LEU A 82 4.20 14.57 -4.65
N GLY A 83 4.68 15.47 -5.51
CA GLY A 83 5.63 16.53 -5.17
C GLY A 83 7.04 16.04 -4.82
N VAL A 84 7.43 14.84 -5.25
CA VAL A 84 8.70 14.18 -4.87
C VAL A 84 9.60 13.85 -6.05
N LYS A 85 9.30 14.32 -7.26
CA LYS A 85 10.10 14.00 -8.44
C LYS A 85 11.51 14.58 -8.37
N GLY A 86 12.51 13.77 -8.72
CA GLY A 86 13.89 14.20 -8.86
C GLY A 86 14.64 14.33 -7.54
N ALA A 87 15.86 14.87 -7.64
CA ALA A 87 16.72 15.17 -6.50
C ALA A 87 16.26 16.47 -5.82
N ASN A 88 16.30 16.49 -4.49
CA ASN A 88 16.16 17.72 -3.73
C ASN A 88 17.55 18.34 -3.55
N LEU A 89 17.76 19.55 -4.09
CA LEU A 89 19.06 20.23 -4.10
C LEU A 89 19.45 20.82 -2.74
N GLU A 90 18.46 21.18 -1.92
CA GLU A 90 18.69 21.78 -0.60
C GLU A 90 18.92 20.70 0.48
N SER A 91 18.19 19.59 0.39
CA SER A 91 18.27 18.48 1.33
C SER A 91 18.31 17.13 0.58
N PRO A 92 19.50 16.63 0.22
CA PRO A 92 19.64 15.35 -0.45
C PRO A 92 18.87 14.21 0.24
N GLY A 93 18.13 13.45 -0.57
CA GLY A 93 17.26 12.35 -0.11
C GLY A 93 15.92 12.77 0.49
N ALA A 94 15.61 14.06 0.66
CA ALA A 94 14.33 14.50 1.24
C ALA A 94 13.12 13.99 0.45
N ASN A 95 13.17 14.04 -0.88
CA ASN A 95 12.10 13.55 -1.74
C ASN A 95 11.88 12.03 -1.58
N ALA A 96 12.96 11.24 -1.51
CA ALA A 96 12.88 9.79 -1.29
C ALA A 96 12.31 9.46 0.10
N ARG A 97 12.72 10.19 1.15
CA ARG A 97 12.15 10.05 2.50
C ARG A 97 10.66 10.40 2.53
N LEU A 98 10.26 11.46 1.83
CA LEU A 98 8.85 11.83 1.73
C LEU A 98 8.05 10.77 0.98
N LEU A 99 8.58 10.22 -0.12
CA LEU A 99 7.93 9.12 -0.83
C LEU A 99 7.78 7.87 0.04
N ALA A 100 8.80 7.51 0.83
CA ALA A 100 8.71 6.41 1.80
C ALA A 100 7.58 6.65 2.82
N SER A 101 7.45 7.88 3.35
CA SER A 101 6.36 8.27 4.25
C SER A 101 4.99 8.19 3.58
N ILE A 102 4.88 8.59 2.30
CA ILE A 102 3.64 8.47 1.52
C ILE A 102 3.25 7.01 1.34
N ILE A 103 4.21 6.12 1.04
CA ILE A 103 3.98 4.68 0.93
C ILE A 103 3.47 4.11 2.27
N ALA A 104 4.15 4.40 3.38
CA ALA A 104 3.74 3.93 4.71
C ALA A 104 2.35 4.46 5.10
N GLY A 105 2.06 5.74 4.86
CA GLY A 105 0.74 6.33 5.10
C GLY A 105 -0.36 5.71 4.23
N SER A 106 -0.04 5.38 2.98
CA SER A 106 -0.96 4.69 2.07
C SER A 106 -1.23 3.26 2.53
N VAL A 107 -0.20 2.54 3.01
CA VAL A 107 -0.33 1.21 3.61
C VAL A 107 -1.24 1.30 4.83
N LEU A 108 -1.02 2.24 5.75
CA LEU A 108 -1.87 2.43 6.93
C LEU A 108 -3.34 2.65 6.55
N ALA A 109 -3.61 3.50 5.56
CA ALA A 109 -4.97 3.73 5.07
C ALA A 109 -5.61 2.46 4.48
N GLY A 110 -4.83 1.71 3.69
CA GLY A 110 -5.25 0.42 3.15
C GLY A 110 -5.55 -0.61 4.24
N GLU A 111 -4.68 -0.73 5.22
CA GLU A 111 -4.82 -1.65 6.36
C GLU A 111 -6.07 -1.32 7.17
N LEU A 112 -6.30 -0.06 7.52
CA LEU A 112 -7.49 0.38 8.22
C LEU A 112 -8.76 0.03 7.45
N SER A 113 -8.78 0.29 6.13
CA SER A 113 -9.93 0.01 5.28
C SER A 113 -10.23 -1.49 5.20
N LEU A 114 -9.22 -2.32 4.92
CA LEU A 114 -9.40 -3.77 4.76
C LEU A 114 -9.79 -4.44 6.08
N MET A 115 -9.12 -4.08 7.17
CA MET A 115 -9.43 -4.61 8.51
C MET A 115 -10.85 -4.23 8.94
N SER A 116 -11.29 -3.00 8.64
CA SER A 116 -12.68 -2.58 8.88
C SER A 116 -13.68 -3.40 8.07
N ALA A 117 -13.40 -3.66 6.79
CA ALA A 117 -14.26 -4.48 5.93
C ALA A 117 -14.31 -5.95 6.39
N LEU A 118 -13.20 -6.50 6.88
CA LEU A 118 -13.13 -7.83 7.48
C LEU A 118 -13.94 -7.91 8.77
N ALA A 119 -13.75 -6.95 9.68
CA ALA A 119 -14.48 -6.88 10.95
C ALA A 119 -15.99 -6.75 10.75
N ALA A 120 -16.42 -6.01 9.71
CA ALA A 120 -17.84 -5.86 9.37
C ALA A 120 -18.41 -7.02 8.49
N GLY A 121 -17.60 -8.00 8.10
CA GLY A 121 -18.02 -9.09 7.21
C GLY A 121 -18.37 -8.66 5.77
N GLN A 122 -17.87 -7.51 5.32
CA GLN A 122 -18.23 -6.89 4.04
C GLN A 122 -17.27 -7.20 2.89
N LEU A 123 -16.13 -7.85 3.16
CA LEU A 123 -15.08 -8.05 2.16
C LEU A 123 -15.58 -8.72 0.86
N VAL A 124 -16.31 -9.82 0.98
CA VAL A 124 -16.81 -10.60 -0.17
C VAL A 124 -17.76 -9.75 -1.04
N LYS A 125 -18.64 -8.98 -0.40
CA LYS A 125 -19.61 -8.10 -1.10
C LYS A 125 -18.88 -7.03 -1.90
N SER A 126 -17.84 -6.42 -1.33
CA SER A 126 -17.02 -5.41 -2.01
C SER A 126 -16.24 -6.00 -3.18
N HIS A 127 -15.64 -7.19 -3.03
CA HIS A 127 -14.96 -7.88 -4.13
C HIS A 127 -15.92 -8.19 -5.29
N MET A 128 -17.12 -8.72 -5.01
CA MET A 128 -18.09 -9.04 -6.05
C MET A 128 -18.60 -7.81 -6.80
N LYS A 129 -18.69 -6.66 -6.12
CA LYS A 129 -19.18 -5.41 -6.73
C LYS A 129 -18.12 -4.70 -7.59
N TYR A 130 -16.88 -4.64 -7.13
CA TYR A 130 -15.85 -3.78 -7.72
C TYR A 130 -14.71 -4.54 -8.42
N ASN A 131 -14.43 -5.77 -8.00
CA ASN A 131 -13.33 -6.58 -8.53
C ASN A 131 -13.81 -7.71 -9.47
N ARG A 132 -15.10 -7.78 -9.75
CA ARG A 132 -15.69 -8.69 -10.74
C ARG A 132 -16.57 -7.89 -11.70
N SER A 133 -16.30 -8.02 -13.00
CA SER A 133 -17.16 -7.40 -14.00
C SER A 133 -18.52 -8.12 -14.02
N SER A 134 -19.62 -7.35 -13.99
CA SER A 134 -20.96 -7.90 -14.22
C SER A 134 -21.21 -8.28 -15.69
N ARG A 135 -20.25 -8.00 -16.58
CA ARG A 135 -20.33 -8.32 -18.02
C ARG A 135 -20.37 -9.82 -18.30
N ASP A 136 -19.79 -10.66 -17.46
CA ASP A 136 -19.80 -12.12 -17.64
C ASP A 136 -21.03 -12.82 -17.01
N MET A 137 -21.78 -12.15 -16.14
CA MET A 137 -22.94 -12.74 -15.45
C MET A 137 -24.21 -12.77 -16.33
N SER A 138 -24.29 -11.97 -17.38
CA SER A 138 -25.45 -11.95 -18.29
C SER A 138 -25.51 -13.15 -19.24
N LYS A 139 -24.39 -13.85 -19.47
CA LYS A 139 -24.34 -15.02 -20.36
C LYS A 139 -24.77 -16.33 -19.67
N VAL A 140 -24.68 -16.40 -18.35
CA VAL A 140 -25.04 -17.62 -17.59
C VAL A 140 -26.54 -17.69 -17.31
N ALA A 141 -27.25 -16.56 -17.30
CA ALA A 141 -28.70 -16.52 -17.12
C ALA A 141 -29.51 -16.77 -18.41
N ALA A 142 -28.82 -16.96 -19.55
CA ALA A 142 -29.42 -17.12 -20.87
C ALA A 142 -29.16 -18.52 -21.50
N ALA A 143 -28.64 -19.46 -20.72
CA ALA A 143 -28.47 -20.88 -21.08
C ALA A 143 -29.27 -21.75 -20.11
#